data_AF-A0A608QWB8-F1
#
_entry.id   AF-A0A608QWB8-F1
#
_cell.length_a   1.000
_cell.length_b   1.000
_cell.length_c   1.000
_cell.angle_alpha   90.00
_cell.angle_beta   90.00
_cell.angle_gamma   90.00
#
_symmetry.space_group_name_H-M   'P 1'
#
loop_
_entity.id
_entity.type
_entity.pdbx_description
1 polymer ?
#
loop_
_entity_poly.entity_id
_entity_poly.type
_entity_poly.pdbx_seq_one_letter_code
_entity_poly.pdbx_strand_id
1 'polypeptide(L)'
;MAFISLSNLAAKTGRIIQSQCVTATQTKKSTGAVELGFRLSKSAMDETGITIGDRVDILYDKEENQWMIKKISEGGFGVSGQKNKHGGYSSCAVRLTLRPGFPRLSEDEEDNKKLLSDDSFTQLSEGVIVFRLDDE
;
A
#
# COMPACT_ATOMS: atom_id res chain seq x y z
N MET A 1 22.99 -32.76 -6.87
CA MET A 1 21.95 -31.76 -6.56
C MET A 1 22.66 -30.45 -6.25
N ALA A 2 22.49 -29.41 -7.07
CA ALA A 2 23.14 -28.12 -6.86
C ALA A 2 22.15 -27.18 -6.15
N PHE A 3 22.45 -26.80 -4.91
CA PHE A 3 21.65 -25.81 -4.19
C PHE A 3 21.88 -24.43 -4.78
N ILE A 4 20.80 -23.73 -5.10
CA ILE A 4 20.85 -22.39 -5.69
C ILE A 4 20.88 -21.37 -4.55
N SER A 5 21.89 -20.52 -4.55
CA SER A 5 22.01 -19.41 -3.59
C SER A 5 20.97 -18.33 -3.90
N LEU A 6 19.95 -18.23 -3.02
CA LEU A 6 18.92 -17.19 -3.09
C LEU A 6 19.49 -15.78 -2.87
N SER A 7 20.62 -15.65 -2.17
CA SER A 7 21.33 -14.38 -1.98
C SER A 7 21.96 -13.86 -3.28
N ASN A 8 22.52 -14.74 -4.12
CA ASN A 8 23.03 -14.36 -5.44
C ASN A 8 21.92 -14.04 -6.44
N LEU A 9 20.76 -14.70 -6.33
CA LEU A 9 19.57 -14.33 -7.10
C LEU A 9 19.04 -12.95 -6.67
N ALA A 10 18.86 -12.72 -5.37
CA ALA A 10 18.41 -11.44 -4.84
C ALA A 10 19.37 -10.27 -5.17
N ALA A 11 20.68 -10.52 -5.20
CA ALA A 11 21.67 -9.53 -5.62
C ALA A 11 21.58 -9.20 -7.12
N LYS A 12 21.28 -10.18 -7.98
CA LYS A 12 21.10 -9.99 -9.43
C LYS A 12 19.76 -9.36 -9.80
N THR A 13 18.71 -9.61 -9.02
CA THR A 13 17.37 -9.05 -9.26
C THR A 13 17.29 -7.56 -8.92
N GLY A 14 18.32 -6.99 -8.26
CA GLY A 14 18.22 -5.64 -7.69
C GLY A 14 17.07 -5.57 -6.68
N ARG A 15 16.83 -4.41 -6.05
CA ARG A 15 15.49 -4.20 -5.47
C ARG A 15 14.52 -4.35 -6.63
N ILE A 16 13.55 -5.25 -6.53
CA ILE A 16 12.36 -5.19 -7.38
C ILE A 16 11.82 -3.78 -7.16
N ILE A 17 12.08 -2.90 -8.12
CA ILE A 17 11.43 -1.60 -8.20
C ILE A 17 10.00 -1.99 -8.47
N GLN A 18 9.19 -2.10 -7.42
CA GLN A 18 7.75 -2.13 -7.59
C GLN A 18 7.42 -0.77 -8.20
N SER A 19 7.28 -0.74 -9.53
CA SER A 19 6.96 0.46 -10.30
C SER A 19 5.58 1.00 -9.97
N GLN A 20 4.75 0.19 -9.32
CA GLN A 20 3.37 0.51 -9.00
C GLN A 20 3.26 1.61 -7.94
N CYS A 21 2.36 2.56 -8.20
CA CYS A 21 2.12 3.73 -7.37
C CYS A 21 1.65 3.37 -5.95
N VAL A 22 0.80 2.35 -5.84
CA VAL A 22 0.24 1.88 -4.57
C VAL A 22 0.34 0.35 -4.47
N THR A 23 0.63 -0.15 -3.28
CA THR A 23 0.60 -1.57 -2.95
C THR A 23 -0.31 -1.75 -1.75
N ALA A 24 -1.39 -2.50 -1.90
CA ALA A 24 -2.26 -2.88 -0.80
C ALA A 24 -1.87 -4.26 -0.28
N THR A 25 -1.68 -4.38 1.03
CA THR A 25 -1.33 -5.65 1.67
C THR A 25 -2.29 -5.91 2.80
N GLN A 26 -3.07 -6.97 2.67
CA GLN A 26 -3.88 -7.51 3.73
C GLN A 26 -3.04 -8.55 4.49
N THR A 27 -2.95 -8.40 5.81
CA THR A 27 -2.21 -9.32 6.67
C THR A 27 -3.04 -9.65 7.89
N LYS A 28 -3.18 -10.93 8.21
CA LYS A 28 -3.82 -11.36 9.46
C LYS A 28 -2.81 -11.38 10.58
N LYS A 29 -3.11 -10.66 11.66
CA LYS A 29 -2.34 -10.76 12.91
C LYS A 29 -2.72 -12.01 13.66
N SER A 30 -1.78 -12.52 14.45
CA SER A 30 -1.96 -13.66 15.35
C SER A 30 -3.11 -13.46 16.36
N THR A 31 -3.53 -12.21 16.57
CA THR A 31 -4.66 -11.83 17.42
C THR A 31 -6.04 -12.01 16.73
N GLY A 32 -6.07 -12.52 15.50
CA GLY A 32 -7.30 -12.65 14.70
C GLY A 32 -7.74 -11.37 13.99
N ALA A 33 -7.08 -10.23 14.25
CA ALA A 33 -7.35 -8.97 13.58
C ALA A 33 -6.74 -8.97 12.17
N VAL A 34 -7.51 -8.54 11.18
CA VAL A 34 -7.01 -8.36 9.81
C VAL A 34 -6.56 -6.91 9.66
N GLU A 35 -5.31 -6.70 9.24
CA GLU A 35 -4.77 -5.39 8.93
C GLU A 35 -4.68 -5.20 7.42
N LEU A 36 -5.05 -4.02 6.96
CA LEU A 36 -4.89 -3.59 5.58
C LEU A 36 -3.90 -2.43 5.55
N GLY A 37 -2.80 -2.63 4.82
CA GLY A 37 -1.73 -1.67 4.67
C GLY A 37 -1.64 -1.18 3.23
N PHE A 38 -1.77 0.12 3.01
CA PHE A 38 -1.49 0.76 1.73
C PHE A 38 -0.10 1.36 1.76
N ARG A 39 0.80 0.85 0.93
CA ARG A 39 2.13 1.43 0.73
C ARG A 39 2.13 2.27 -0.54
N LEU A 40 2.50 3.53 -0.40
CA LEU A 40 2.67 4.49 -1.48
C LEU A 40 4.14 4.55 -1.90
N SER A 41 4.38 4.55 -3.21
CA SER A 41 5.71 4.74 -3.77
C SER A 41 6.16 6.20 -3.62
N LYS A 42 7.48 6.44 -3.74
CA LYS A 42 8.02 7.82 -3.65
C LYS A 42 7.44 8.72 -4.75
N SER A 43 7.22 8.21 -5.95
CA SER A 43 6.64 8.97 -7.07
C SER A 43 5.22 9.44 -6.73
N ALA A 44 4.38 8.54 -6.20
CA ALA A 44 3.04 8.90 -5.76
C ALA A 44 3.04 9.93 -4.63
N MET A 45 4.00 9.85 -3.69
CA MET A 45 4.15 10.86 -2.64
C MET A 45 4.52 12.24 -3.20
N ASP A 46 5.43 12.28 -4.19
CA ASP A 46 5.91 13.53 -4.79
C ASP A 46 4.77 14.22 -5.57
N GLU A 47 4.00 13.46 -6.34
CA GLU A 47 2.87 13.98 -7.11
C GLU A 47 1.68 14.38 -6.23
N THR A 48 1.45 13.70 -5.11
CA THR A 48 0.29 13.98 -4.25
C THR A 48 0.60 14.89 -3.07
N GLY A 49 1.88 15.15 -2.78
CA GLY A 49 2.27 15.93 -1.60
C GLY A 49 1.90 15.25 -0.26
N ILE A 50 1.63 13.94 -0.27
CA ILE A 50 1.39 13.17 0.95
C ILE A 50 2.74 12.84 1.59
N THR A 51 2.93 13.31 2.82
CA THR A 51 4.17 13.15 3.58
C THR A 51 3.93 12.35 4.86
N ILE A 52 5.00 11.88 5.47
CA ILE A 52 4.90 11.10 6.71
C ILE A 52 4.62 12.04 7.88
N GLY A 53 3.62 11.67 8.68
CA GLY A 53 3.03 12.55 9.69
C GLY A 53 1.74 13.21 9.24
N ASP A 54 1.42 13.19 7.93
CA ASP A 54 0.10 13.58 7.45
C ASP A 54 -0.97 12.56 7.87
N ARG A 55 -2.21 13.00 7.75
CA ARG A 55 -3.39 12.17 7.90
C ARG A 55 -4.07 12.02 6.56
N VAL A 56 -4.53 10.80 6.29
CA VAL A 56 -5.27 10.49 5.07
C VAL A 56 -6.53 9.71 5.40
N ASP A 57 -7.58 9.96 4.65
CA ASP A 57 -8.76 9.13 4.59
C ASP A 57 -8.60 8.05 3.52
N ILE A 58 -9.23 6.89 3.77
CA ILE A 58 -9.25 5.79 2.81
C ILE A 58 -10.71 5.49 2.49
N LEU A 59 -11.08 5.80 1.26
CA LEU A 59 -12.41 5.61 0.72
C LEU A 59 -12.38 4.43 -0.24
N TYR A 60 -13.45 3.65 -0.26
CA TYR A 60 -13.62 2.55 -1.18
C TYR A 60 -14.98 2.68 -1.86
N ASP A 61 -14.95 2.67 -3.18
CA ASP A 61 -16.12 2.62 -4.04
C ASP A 61 -16.38 1.17 -4.47
N LYS A 62 -17.51 0.63 -4.02
CA LYS A 62 -17.93 -0.75 -4.34
C LYS A 62 -18.50 -0.87 -5.76
N GLU A 63 -19.08 0.20 -6.31
CA GLU A 63 -19.70 0.18 -7.64
C GLU A 63 -18.63 0.14 -8.73
N GLU A 64 -17.58 0.95 -8.57
CA GLU A 64 -16.48 1.04 -9.53
C GLU A 64 -15.25 0.20 -9.16
N ASN A 65 -15.30 -0.51 -8.03
CA ASN A 65 -14.18 -1.23 -7.41
C ASN A 65 -12.90 -0.36 -7.32
N GLN A 66 -13.07 0.88 -6.87
CA GLN A 66 -12.00 1.88 -6.79
C GLN A 66 -11.66 2.20 -5.34
N TRP A 67 -10.38 2.47 -5.10
CA TRP A 67 -9.88 2.95 -3.84
C TRP A 67 -9.43 4.39 -3.99
N MET A 68 -9.71 5.22 -2.98
CA MET A 68 -9.26 6.60 -2.94
C MET A 68 -8.57 6.88 -1.60
N ILE A 69 -7.31 7.31 -1.65
CA ILE A 69 -6.58 7.85 -0.50
C ILE A 69 -6.59 9.36 -0.61
N LYS A 70 -7.18 10.04 0.36
CA LYS A 70 -7.31 11.50 0.37
C LYS A 70 -6.65 12.11 1.60
N LYS A 71 -5.75 13.06 1.43
CA LYS A 71 -5.15 13.84 2.52
C LYS A 71 -6.22 14.67 3.22
N ILE A 72 -6.24 14.60 4.54
CA ILE A 72 -7.16 15.33 5.41
C ILE A 72 -6.42 15.93 6.59
N SER A 73 -6.95 17.01 7.14
CA SER A 73 -6.31 17.77 8.23
C SER A 73 -6.69 17.22 9.61
N GLU A 74 -7.90 16.68 9.76
CA GLU A 74 -8.44 16.15 11.02
C GLU A 74 -9.09 14.78 10.81
N GLY A 75 -8.81 13.82 11.70
CA GLY A 75 -9.32 12.45 11.61
C GLY A 75 -8.47 11.51 10.74
N GLY A 76 -9.05 10.38 10.35
CA GLY A 76 -8.47 9.39 9.42
C GLY A 76 -7.25 8.61 9.93
N PHE A 77 -6.51 8.07 8.98
CA PHE A 77 -5.38 7.17 9.20
C PHE A 77 -4.05 7.93 9.12
N GLY A 78 -3.17 7.66 10.08
CA GLY A 78 -1.84 8.26 10.10
C GLY A 78 -0.97 7.66 9.00
N VAL A 79 -0.33 8.53 8.21
CA VAL A 79 0.69 8.12 7.25
C VAL A 79 1.97 7.83 8.01
N SER A 80 2.32 6.55 8.09
CA SER A 80 3.57 6.08 8.70
C SER A 80 4.62 5.82 7.63
N GLY A 81 5.90 5.77 7.99
CA GLY A 81 6.92 5.33 7.04
C GLY A 81 8.23 5.02 7.74
N GLN A 82 9.00 4.12 7.15
CA GLN A 82 10.33 3.80 7.68
C GLN A 82 11.38 4.67 7.00
N LYS A 83 12.18 5.36 7.82
CA LYS A 83 13.39 6.05 7.35
C LYS A 83 14.36 5.01 6.80
N ASN A 84 14.91 5.27 5.62
CA ASN A 84 16.00 4.48 5.08
C ASN A 84 17.31 4.79 5.83
N LYS A 85 18.38 4.03 5.55
CA LYS A 85 19.72 4.23 6.15
C LYS A 85 20.30 5.64 5.91
N HIS A 86 19.79 6.39 4.94
CA HIS A 86 20.20 7.75 4.61
C HIS A 86 19.30 8.83 5.25
N GLY A 87 18.39 8.45 6.15
CA GLY A 87 17.48 9.37 6.86
C GLY A 87 16.30 9.88 6.02
N GLY A 88 16.22 9.50 4.75
CA GLY A 88 15.10 9.84 3.85
C GLY A 88 13.96 8.83 3.91
N TYR A 89 12.79 9.24 3.43
CA TYR A 89 11.65 8.35 3.29
C TYR A 89 11.55 7.84 1.86
N SER A 90 11.63 6.52 1.69
CA SER A 90 11.58 5.87 0.38
C SER A 90 10.17 5.39 0.02
N SER A 91 9.29 5.28 1.00
CA SER A 91 7.87 4.95 0.86
C SER A 91 7.16 5.35 2.13
N CYS A 92 5.86 5.59 2.02
CA CYS A 92 4.98 5.69 3.17
C CYS A 92 3.93 4.59 3.14
N ALA A 93 3.42 4.26 4.31
CA ALA A 93 2.49 3.18 4.55
C ALA A 93 1.38 3.66 5.48
N VAL A 94 0.15 3.48 5.04
CA VAL A 94 -1.05 3.72 5.82
C VAL A 94 -1.56 2.37 6.26
N ARG A 95 -1.73 2.16 7.57
CA ARG A 95 -2.22 0.89 8.11
C ARG A 95 -3.55 1.12 8.80
N LEU A 96 -4.50 0.26 8.51
CA LEU A 96 -5.79 0.22 9.20
C LEU A 96 -6.11 -1.21 9.61
N THR A 97 -6.83 -1.34 10.72
CA THR A 97 -7.37 -2.63 11.15
C THR A 97 -8.76 -2.79 10.55
N LEU A 98 -8.94 -3.77 9.67
CA LEU A 98 -10.22 -4.11 9.08
C LEU A 98 -11.16 -4.60 10.17
N ARG A 99 -12.37 -4.03 10.21
CA ARG A 99 -13.47 -4.44 11.08
C ARG A 99 -14.54 -5.17 10.25
N PRO A 100 -15.42 -5.97 10.88
CA PRO A 100 -16.55 -6.55 10.17
C PRO A 100 -17.38 -5.46 9.47
N GLY A 101 -17.59 -5.61 8.16
CA GLY A 101 -18.23 -4.62 7.29
C GLY A 101 -17.28 -3.78 6.43
N PHE A 102 -15.96 -3.87 6.63
CA PHE A 102 -14.99 -3.18 5.78
C PHE A 102 -14.72 -3.97 4.48
N PRO A 103 -14.42 -3.28 3.36
CA PRO A 103 -13.99 -3.91 2.14
C PRO A 103 -12.67 -4.67 2.37
N ARG A 104 -12.66 -5.96 2.02
CA ARG A 104 -11.51 -6.84 2.14
C ARG A 104 -10.90 -7.06 0.76
N LEU A 105 -9.59 -7.27 0.69
CA LEU A 105 -8.91 -7.66 -0.55
C LEU A 105 -9.13 -9.14 -0.88
N SER A 106 -9.40 -9.95 0.15
CA SER A 106 -9.74 -11.37 0.01
C SER A 106 -10.92 -11.70 0.94
N GLU A 107 -11.86 -12.50 0.44
CA GLU A 107 -12.94 -13.08 1.25
C GLU A 107 -12.40 -14.19 2.18
N ASP A 108 -11.32 -14.86 1.79
CA ASP A 108 -10.64 -15.86 2.62
C ASP A 108 -9.89 -15.21 3.80
N GLU A 109 -10.35 -15.52 5.00
CA GLU A 109 -9.82 -14.98 6.26
C GLU A 109 -8.44 -15.53 6.64
N GLU A 110 -7.87 -16.43 5.84
CA GLU A 110 -6.59 -17.08 6.12
C GLU A 110 -5.45 -16.61 5.21
N ASP A 111 -5.77 -15.89 4.12
CA ASP A 111 -4.77 -15.52 3.11
C ASP A 111 -4.21 -14.11 3.30
N ASN A 112 -2.87 -14.03 3.32
CA ASN A 112 -2.16 -12.76 3.25
C ASN A 112 -2.15 -12.30 1.80
N LYS A 113 -3.16 -11.53 1.40
CA LYS A 113 -3.29 -11.07 0.02
C LYS A 113 -2.55 -9.74 -0.20
N LYS A 114 -1.72 -9.69 -1.23
CA LYS A 114 -1.03 -8.47 -1.66
C LYS A 114 -1.51 -8.11 -3.05
N LEU A 115 -2.22 -7.00 -3.16
CA LEU A 115 -2.66 -6.44 -4.43
C LEU A 115 -1.83 -5.22 -4.79
N LEU A 116 -1.73 -4.97 -6.08
CA LEU A 116 -0.94 -3.89 -6.65
C LEU A 116 -1.90 -2.93 -7.37
N SER A 117 -1.58 -1.64 -7.36
CA SER A 117 -2.37 -0.69 -8.15
C SER A 117 -2.10 -0.90 -9.63
N ASP A 118 -3.17 -0.85 -10.43
CA ASP A 118 -3.01 -0.68 -11.87
C ASP A 118 -2.60 0.76 -12.18
N ASP A 119 -1.37 0.96 -12.65
CA ASP A 119 -0.84 2.30 -12.95
C ASP A 119 -1.58 2.98 -14.12
N SER A 120 -2.28 2.25 -14.98
CA SER A 120 -3.07 2.82 -16.09
C SER A 120 -4.37 3.47 -15.60
N PHE A 121 -4.93 2.97 -14.50
CA PHE A 121 -6.12 3.52 -13.84
C PHE A 121 -5.80 4.41 -12.63
N THR A 122 -4.54 4.48 -12.22
CA THR A 122 -4.14 5.27 -11.06
C THR A 122 -4.10 6.75 -11.40
N GLN A 123 -4.94 7.53 -10.74
CA GLN A 123 -4.97 8.99 -10.83
C GLN A 123 -4.32 9.58 -9.58
N LEU A 124 -3.24 10.32 -9.82
CA LEU A 124 -2.52 11.06 -8.79
C LEU A 124 -2.89 12.54 -8.91
N SER A 125 -3.29 13.14 -7.81
CA SER A 125 -3.66 14.54 -7.71
C SER A 125 -3.19 15.10 -6.37
N GLU A 126 -3.15 16.42 -6.23
CA GLU A 126 -2.71 17.06 -4.99
C GLU A 126 -3.57 16.60 -3.80
N GLY A 127 -2.96 15.85 -2.89
CA GLY A 127 -3.60 15.25 -1.73
C GLY A 127 -4.60 14.14 -2.05
N VAL A 128 -4.69 13.61 -3.28
CA VAL A 128 -5.67 12.57 -3.63
C VAL A 128 -5.03 11.53 -4.55
N ILE A 129 -5.24 10.26 -4.22
CA ILE A 129 -4.81 9.11 -5.02
C ILE A 129 -6.04 8.25 -5.26
N VAL A 130 -6.46 8.10 -6.51
CA VAL A 130 -7.50 7.14 -6.90
C VAL A 130 -6.81 6.00 -7.63
N PHE A 131 -7.06 4.76 -7.23
CA PHE A 131 -6.44 3.59 -7.83
C PHE A 131 -7.39 2.40 -7.80
N ARG A 132 -7.21 1.49 -8.74
CA ARG A 132 -7.82 0.17 -8.72
C ARG A 132 -6.78 -0.86 -8.31
N LEU A 133 -7.20 -1.81 -7.50
CA LEU A 133 -6.37 -2.95 -7.12
C LEU A 133 -6.69 -4.10 -8.05
N ASP A 134 -5.66 -4.64 -8.68
CA ASP A 134 -5.78 -5.80 -9.57
C ASP A 134 -5.00 -6.99 -8.98
N ASP A 135 -5.57 -8.18 -9.12
CA ASP A 135 -4.97 -9.46 -8.76
C ASP A 135 -4.32 -9.99 -10.04
N GLU A 136 -3.10 -9.53 -10.31
CA GLU A 136 -2.33 -9.85 -11.53
C GLU A 136 -2.27 -11.37 -11.81
#